data_AF-A9HXP9-F1
#
_entry.id   AF-A9HXP9-F1
#
_cell.length_a   1.000
_cell.length_b   1.000
_cell.length_c   1.000
_cell.angle_alpha   90.00
_cell.angle_beta   90.00
_cell.angle_gamma   90.00
#
_symmetry.space_group_name_H-M   'P 1'
#
loop_
_entity.id
_entity.type
_entity.pdbx_description
1 polymer ?
#
loop_
_entity_poly.entity_id
_entity_poly.type
_entity_poly.pdbx_seq_one_letter_code
_entity_poly.pdbx_strand_id
1 'polypeptide(L)'
;MQFLTQSAGATNLITKSLYQFSYLGVPVVFAANYGLWRSLLKRQEQDTQRLLTSPIVLLPSEKGSEDWNRYLNGVENLLDGTFSVDIQAHSSTIYQLTAGLKRLFIQLTRLAYSSVWKQGRRQVTIEDLANSYDSVSYASSRRQVAAMLTIHPTKQSAQYQCPIPLPPIVSTRMKEYRESIRHRELTQAIQHDIRTPNERELAAKAAEITDPIKSTKPRKANRRKPLTAAELMQNGQMRRGLYPPPGRPE
;
A
#
# COMPACT_ATOMS: atom_id res chain seq x y z
N MET A 1 12.49 -0.15 -20.40
CA MET A 1 11.75 -1.43 -20.41
C MET A 1 10.28 -1.33 -19.96
N GLN A 2 9.86 -0.30 -19.20
CA GLN A 2 8.48 -0.18 -18.68
C GLN A 2 7.38 -0.09 -19.76
N PHE A 3 7.71 0.29 -20.99
CA PHE A 3 6.75 0.44 -22.10
C PHE A 3 6.50 -0.83 -22.92
N LEU A 4 7.26 -1.91 -22.69
CA LEU A 4 7.13 -3.14 -23.47
C LEU A 4 6.08 -4.11 -22.91
N THR A 5 5.49 -3.83 -21.75
CA THR A 5 4.63 -4.77 -21.00
C THR A 5 3.13 -4.72 -21.37
N GLN A 6 2.73 -3.95 -22.38
CA GLN A 6 1.30 -3.69 -22.67
C GLN A 6 0.61 -4.69 -23.61
N SER A 7 1.27 -5.75 -24.10
CA SER A 7 0.65 -6.71 -25.02
C SER A 7 0.97 -8.17 -24.70
N ALA A 8 0.17 -9.11 -25.21
CA ALA A 8 0.44 -10.55 -25.09
C ALA A 8 1.79 -10.98 -25.72
N GLY A 9 2.36 -10.14 -26.61
CA GLY A 9 3.70 -10.30 -27.19
C GLY A 9 4.84 -9.61 -26.42
N ALA A 10 4.53 -8.91 -25.33
CA ALA A 10 5.48 -8.15 -24.50
C ALA A 10 6.69 -8.98 -24.07
N THR A 11 6.45 -10.17 -23.55
CA THR A 11 7.50 -11.06 -23.04
C THR A 11 8.42 -11.53 -24.16
N ASN A 12 7.88 -11.77 -25.36
CA ASN A 12 8.65 -12.12 -26.55
C ASN A 12 9.52 -10.97 -27.03
N LEU A 13 8.99 -9.75 -27.02
CA LEU A 13 9.75 -8.56 -27.42
C LEU A 13 10.87 -8.27 -26.41
N ILE A 14 10.58 -8.34 -25.10
CA ILE A 14 11.59 -8.23 -24.03
C ILE A 14 12.71 -9.26 -24.24
N THR A 15 12.36 -10.52 -24.51
CA THR A 15 13.34 -11.59 -24.71
C THR A 15 14.18 -11.34 -25.96
N LYS A 16 13.55 -10.93 -27.08
CA LYS A 16 14.26 -10.57 -28.33
C LYS A 16 15.23 -9.40 -28.10
N SER A 17 14.82 -8.36 -27.37
CA SER A 17 15.70 -7.23 -27.05
C SER A 17 16.85 -7.66 -26.14
N LEU A 18 16.59 -8.47 -25.12
CA LEU A 18 17.64 -9.02 -24.25
C LEU A 18 18.64 -9.86 -25.06
N TYR A 19 18.16 -10.63 -26.04
CA TYR A 19 19.04 -11.36 -26.95
C TYR A 19 19.86 -10.45 -27.83
N GLN A 20 19.27 -9.42 -28.43
CA GLN A 20 20.02 -8.47 -29.25
C GLN A 20 21.14 -7.82 -28.44
N PHE A 21 20.88 -7.41 -27.20
CA PHE A 21 21.93 -6.86 -26.34
C PHE A 21 22.99 -7.88 -25.94
N SER A 22 22.60 -9.13 -25.68
CA SER A 22 23.54 -10.21 -25.40
C SER A 22 24.42 -10.55 -26.61
N TYR A 23 23.88 -10.55 -27.83
CA TYR A 23 24.65 -10.74 -29.07
C TYR A 23 25.65 -9.61 -29.33
N LEU A 24 25.32 -8.39 -28.90
CA LEU A 24 26.21 -7.23 -28.99
C LEU A 24 27.33 -7.24 -27.93
N GLY A 25 27.37 -8.24 -27.04
CA GLY A 25 28.37 -8.34 -25.98
C GLY A 25 28.21 -7.30 -24.86
N VAL A 26 27.06 -6.63 -24.79
CA VAL A 26 26.80 -5.62 -23.76
C VAL A 26 26.41 -6.32 -22.45
N PRO A 27 27.02 -5.98 -21.30
CA PRO A 27 26.56 -6.49 -20.01
C PRO A 27 25.16 -5.94 -19.71
N VAL A 28 24.16 -6.82 -19.66
CA VAL A 28 22.76 -6.46 -19.41
C VAL A 28 22.36 -6.82 -17.98
N VAL A 29 21.83 -5.86 -17.25
CA VAL A 29 21.10 -6.09 -16.01
C VAL A 29 19.63 -5.76 -16.25
N PHE A 30 18.73 -6.70 -15.96
CA PHE A 30 17.29 -6.45 -16.00
C PHE A 30 16.65 -6.80 -14.66
N ALA A 31 15.68 -5.97 -14.26
CA ALA A 31 14.85 -6.21 -13.09
C ALA A 31 13.49 -6.74 -13.53
N ALA A 32 13.04 -7.83 -12.92
CA ALA A 32 11.76 -8.46 -13.20
C ALA A 32 10.97 -8.67 -11.90
N ASN A 33 9.66 -8.48 -11.97
CA ASN A 33 8.77 -8.94 -10.91
C ASN A 33 8.58 -10.47 -11.00
N TYR A 34 8.01 -11.07 -9.96
CA TYR A 34 7.80 -12.54 -9.92
C TYR A 34 6.87 -13.05 -11.03
N GLY A 35 5.91 -12.23 -11.51
CA GLY A 35 5.04 -12.60 -12.62
C GLY A 35 5.79 -12.74 -13.95
N LEU A 36 6.69 -11.79 -14.23
CA LEU A 36 7.56 -11.83 -15.41
C LEU A 36 8.55 -13.00 -15.30
N TRP A 37 9.15 -13.21 -14.13
CA TRP A 37 10.04 -14.35 -13.90
C TRP A 37 9.36 -15.70 -14.17
N ARG A 38 8.15 -15.91 -13.63
CA ARG A 38 7.35 -17.12 -13.89
C ARG A 38 7.02 -17.29 -15.37
N SER A 39 6.83 -16.20 -16.11
CA SER A 39 6.62 -16.24 -17.55
C SER A 39 7.89 -16.63 -18.31
N LEU A 40 9.06 -16.13 -17.88
CA LEU A 40 10.35 -16.48 -18.48
C LEU A 40 10.76 -17.93 -18.20
N LEU A 41 10.48 -18.45 -17.00
CA LEU A 41 10.74 -19.86 -16.65
C LEU A 41 9.98 -20.89 -17.51
N LYS A 42 8.86 -20.50 -18.13
CA LYS A 42 8.07 -21.38 -19.00
C LYS A 42 8.61 -21.45 -20.43
N ARG A 43 9.65 -20.67 -20.76
CA ARG A 43 10.25 -20.63 -22.10
C ARG A 43 11.20 -21.81 -22.30
N GLN A 44 11.75 -21.90 -23.50
CA GLN A 44 12.76 -22.90 -23.84
C GLN A 44 13.96 -22.81 -22.89
N GLU A 45 14.61 -23.95 -22.65
CA GLU A 45 15.72 -24.05 -21.72
C GLU A 45 16.89 -23.13 -22.09
N GLN A 46 17.14 -22.94 -23.39
CA GLN A 46 18.16 -22.01 -23.90
C GLN A 46 17.92 -20.55 -23.46
N ASP A 47 16.65 -20.12 -23.43
CA ASP A 47 16.26 -18.80 -22.95
C ASP A 47 16.46 -18.67 -21.45
N THR A 48 16.14 -19.74 -20.71
CA THR A 48 16.31 -19.80 -19.26
C THR A 48 17.80 -19.74 -18.90
N GLN A 49 18.64 -20.53 -19.55
CA GLN A 49 20.08 -20.59 -19.28
C GLN A 49 20.82 -19.30 -19.65
N ARG A 50 20.32 -18.51 -20.60
CA ARG A 50 20.94 -17.23 -21.00
C ARG A 50 20.43 -16.03 -20.19
N LEU A 51 19.18 -16.04 -19.74
CA LEU A 51 18.55 -14.90 -19.07
C LEU A 51 18.44 -15.07 -17.55
N LEU A 52 18.38 -16.30 -17.04
CA LEU A 52 18.03 -16.62 -15.66
C LEU A 52 19.16 -17.32 -14.89
N THR A 53 20.40 -17.27 -15.39
CA THR A 53 21.56 -18.01 -14.86
C THR A 53 21.97 -17.56 -13.45
N SER A 54 21.98 -16.25 -13.20
CA SER A 54 22.51 -15.64 -11.97
C SER A 54 21.55 -14.61 -11.37
N PRO A 55 20.38 -15.04 -10.87
CA PRO A 55 19.40 -14.10 -10.32
C PRO A 55 19.85 -13.52 -8.98
N ILE A 56 19.78 -12.20 -8.86
CA ILE A 56 19.84 -11.51 -7.58
C ILE A 56 18.40 -11.33 -7.08
N VAL A 57 18.05 -12.05 -6.01
CA VAL A 57 16.69 -12.01 -5.46
C VAL A 57 16.57 -10.91 -4.43
N LEU A 58 15.74 -9.90 -4.75
CA LEU A 58 15.34 -8.88 -3.79
C LEU A 58 14.09 -9.34 -3.04
N LEU A 59 14.23 -9.47 -1.72
CA LEU A 59 13.14 -9.84 -0.83
C LEU A 59 12.58 -8.60 -0.12
N PRO A 60 11.30 -8.62 0.28
CA PRO A 60 10.76 -7.64 1.23
C PRO A 60 11.59 -7.65 2.51
N SER A 61 11.63 -6.53 3.22
CA SER A 61 12.27 -6.48 4.53
C SER A 61 11.61 -7.48 5.47
N GLU A 62 12.42 -8.12 6.32
CA GLU A 62 11.92 -9.04 7.34
C GLU A 62 11.41 -8.24 8.55
N LYS A 63 10.41 -8.77 9.26
CA LYS A 63 9.88 -8.12 10.46
C LYS A 63 10.98 -8.01 11.52
N GLY A 64 11.16 -6.80 12.04
CA GLY A 64 12.16 -6.55 13.09
C GLY A 64 13.61 -6.65 12.59
N SER A 65 13.83 -6.83 11.28
CA SER A 65 15.17 -6.72 10.71
C SER A 65 15.72 -5.32 10.92
N GLU A 66 17.03 -5.24 11.11
CA GLU A 66 17.73 -3.96 11.26
C GLU A 66 17.47 -3.04 10.06
N ASP A 67 17.43 -3.60 8.85
CA ASP A 67 17.12 -2.87 7.62
C ASP A 67 15.72 -2.25 7.63
N TRP A 68 14.73 -2.94 8.20
CA TRP A 68 13.38 -2.42 8.35
C TRP A 68 13.34 -1.27 9.35
N ASN A 69 13.97 -1.44 10.51
CA ASN A 69 13.99 -0.42 11.56
C ASN A 69 14.77 0.82 11.11
N ARG A 70 15.94 0.64 10.47
CA ARG A 70 16.70 1.74 9.85
C ARG A 70 15.89 2.47 8.78
N TYR A 71 15.12 1.75 7.96
CA TYR A 71 14.24 2.37 6.99
C TYR A 71 13.15 3.23 7.65
N LEU A 72 12.47 2.70 8.66
CA LEU A 72 11.45 3.46 9.40
C LEU A 72 12.05 4.70 10.07
N ASN A 73 13.26 4.58 10.65
CA ASN A 73 13.95 5.69 11.32
C ASN A 73 14.33 6.76 10.30
N GLY A 74 14.86 6.36 9.14
CA GLY A 74 15.13 7.28 8.04
C GLY A 74 13.89 8.02 7.54
N VAL A 75 12.73 7.36 7.50
CA VAL A 75 11.46 8.00 7.13
C VAL A 75 10.97 8.95 8.21
N GLU A 76 11.07 8.56 9.48
CA GLU A 76 10.71 9.39 10.63
C GLU A 76 11.52 10.68 10.66
N ASN A 77 12.84 10.58 10.53
CA ASN A 77 13.73 11.75 10.46
C ASN A 77 13.46 12.64 9.24
N LEU A 78 13.09 12.05 8.09
CA LEU A 78 12.79 12.81 6.88
C LEU A 78 11.45 13.55 6.99
N LEU A 79 10.47 12.94 7.64
CA LEU A 79 9.11 13.45 7.79
C LEU A 79 8.91 14.13 9.15
N ASP A 80 9.98 14.61 9.78
CA ASP A 80 9.96 15.18 11.12
C ASP A 80 8.76 16.13 11.35
N GLY A 81 8.07 15.94 12.47
CA GLY A 81 6.82 16.64 12.80
C GLY A 81 5.55 16.18 12.07
N THR A 82 5.62 15.25 11.12
CA THR A 82 4.45 14.68 10.42
C THR A 82 3.74 13.62 11.26
N PHE A 83 4.47 12.85 12.06
CA PHE A 83 3.91 11.83 12.94
C PHE A 83 3.81 12.35 14.36
N SER A 84 2.70 12.05 15.05
CA SER A 84 2.55 12.36 16.47
C SER A 84 3.07 11.23 17.38
N VAL A 85 3.50 10.11 16.79
CA VAL A 85 3.86 8.87 17.50
C VAL A 85 5.19 8.35 16.95
N ASP A 86 5.98 7.74 17.82
CA ASP A 86 7.20 7.01 17.46
C ASP A 86 6.87 5.85 16.51
N ILE A 87 7.41 5.94 15.29
CA ILE A 87 7.18 4.93 14.25
C ILE A 87 7.87 3.60 14.61
N GLN A 88 9.01 3.66 15.30
CA GLN A 88 9.77 2.47 15.70
C GLN A 88 8.99 1.59 16.68
N ALA A 89 8.36 2.21 17.68
CA ALA A 89 7.52 1.53 18.65
C ALA A 89 6.41 0.71 17.97
N HIS A 90 5.92 1.16 16.82
CA HIS A 90 4.85 0.52 16.05
C HIS A 90 5.34 -0.23 14.79
N SER A 91 6.64 -0.51 14.69
CA SER A 91 7.25 -1.21 13.55
C SER A 91 6.54 -2.52 13.18
N SER A 92 6.10 -3.30 14.18
CA SER A 92 5.34 -4.55 13.99
C SER A 92 3.97 -4.31 13.36
N THR A 93 3.24 -3.28 13.81
CA THR A 93 1.91 -2.94 13.28
C THR A 93 2.05 -2.45 11.84
N ILE A 94 3.00 -1.57 11.58
CA ILE A 94 3.28 -1.05 10.23
C ILE A 94 3.68 -2.20 9.28
N TYR A 95 4.46 -3.15 9.78
CA TYR A 95 4.80 -4.35 9.02
C TYR A 95 3.55 -5.15 8.62
N GLN A 96 2.58 -5.32 9.52
CA GLN A 96 1.33 -6.03 9.21
C GLN A 96 0.49 -5.31 8.14
N LEU A 97 0.50 -3.97 8.14
CA LEU A 97 -0.23 -3.16 7.15
C LEU A 97 0.44 -3.13 5.77
N THR A 98 1.73 -3.49 5.67
CA THR A 98 2.55 -3.27 4.45
C THR A 98 3.31 -4.51 3.96
N ALA A 99 3.35 -5.59 4.75
CA ALA A 99 4.17 -6.79 4.52
C ALA A 99 5.66 -6.48 4.28
N GLY A 100 6.20 -5.42 4.92
CA GLY A 100 7.61 -5.01 4.75
C GLY A 100 7.93 -4.37 3.40
N LEU A 101 6.92 -4.03 2.59
CA LEU A 101 7.11 -3.35 1.32
C LEU A 101 7.16 -1.83 1.51
N LYS A 102 8.37 -1.26 1.37
CA LYS A 102 8.65 0.18 1.46
C LYS A 102 7.71 1.04 0.59
N ARG A 103 7.39 0.60 -0.63
CA ARG A 103 6.46 1.31 -1.54
C ARG A 103 5.04 1.43 -0.96
N LEU A 104 4.58 0.37 -0.28
CA LEU A 104 3.23 0.30 0.28
C LEU A 104 3.14 1.15 1.53
N PHE A 105 4.21 1.20 2.32
CA PHE A 105 4.32 2.13 3.44
C PHE A 105 4.20 3.59 2.98
N ILE A 106 4.97 4.01 1.97
CA ILE A 106 4.88 5.38 1.44
C ILE A 106 3.46 5.68 0.94
N GLN A 107 2.84 4.76 0.20
CA GLN A 107 1.47 4.91 -0.28
C GLN A 107 0.48 5.06 0.88
N LEU A 108 0.60 4.22 1.91
CA LEU A 108 -0.27 4.23 3.08
C LEU A 108 -0.13 5.54 3.86
N THR A 109 1.11 5.98 4.12
CA THR A 109 1.42 7.25 4.78
C THR A 109 0.86 8.44 4.00
N ARG A 110 0.98 8.43 2.66
CA ARG A 110 0.40 9.48 1.82
C ARG A 110 -1.13 9.54 1.95
N LEU A 111 -1.81 8.39 1.97
CA LEU A 111 -3.26 8.33 2.14
C LEU A 111 -3.69 8.82 3.52
N ALA A 112 -2.97 8.40 4.57
CA ALA A 112 -3.21 8.84 5.95
C ALA A 112 -3.04 10.34 6.08
N TYR A 113 -1.91 10.87 5.62
CA TYR A 113 -1.65 12.30 5.63
C TYR A 113 -2.73 13.09 4.86
N SER A 114 -3.15 12.61 3.69
CA SER A 114 -4.22 13.27 2.93
C SER A 114 -5.56 13.27 3.66
N SER A 115 -5.88 12.20 4.41
CA SER A 115 -7.11 12.11 5.20
C SER A 115 -7.08 13.07 6.38
N VAL A 116 -5.98 13.05 7.14
CA VAL A 116 -5.71 13.93 8.29
C VAL A 116 -5.75 15.40 7.87
N TRP A 117 -5.13 15.73 6.74
CA TRP A 117 -5.10 17.09 6.22
C TRP A 117 -6.50 17.64 5.91
N LYS A 118 -7.39 16.81 5.35
CA LYS A 118 -8.79 17.19 5.08
C LYS A 118 -9.59 17.44 6.36
N GLN A 119 -9.20 16.83 7.47
CA GLN A 119 -9.82 17.02 8.78
C GLN A 119 -9.25 18.24 9.53
N GLY A 120 -8.29 18.96 8.94
CA GLY A 120 -7.64 20.13 9.56
C GLY A 120 -6.50 19.77 10.51
N ARG A 121 -6.22 18.48 10.72
CA ARG A 121 -5.04 18.02 11.47
C ARG A 121 -3.80 18.05 10.58
N ARG A 122 -2.63 18.05 11.22
CA ARG A 122 -1.31 18.08 10.55
C ARG A 122 -0.40 16.92 10.94
N GLN A 123 -0.76 16.19 11.98
CA GLN A 123 -0.02 15.04 12.47
C GLN A 123 -0.79 13.75 12.27
N VAL A 124 -0.09 12.73 11.80
CA VAL A 124 -0.58 11.39 11.50
C VAL A 124 -0.34 10.47 12.70
N THR A 125 -1.39 9.77 13.13
CA THR A 125 -1.34 8.74 14.16
C THR A 125 -1.28 7.33 13.53
N ILE A 126 -1.00 6.31 14.34
CA ILE A 126 -1.08 4.91 13.90
C ILE A 126 -2.52 4.52 13.53
N GLU A 127 -3.52 5.07 14.21
CA GLU A 127 -4.93 4.87 13.89
C GLU A 127 -5.27 5.43 12.51
N ASP A 128 -4.71 6.58 12.14
CA ASP A 128 -4.88 7.14 10.79
C ASP A 128 -4.29 6.22 9.71
N LEU A 129 -3.17 5.54 10.00
CA LEU A 129 -2.61 4.52 9.11
C LEU A 129 -3.52 3.29 9.00
N ALA A 130 -4.08 2.82 10.12
CA ALA A 130 -5.05 1.72 10.12
C ALA A 130 -6.32 2.07 9.34
N ASN A 131 -6.89 3.26 9.58
CA ASN A 131 -8.04 3.78 8.83
C ASN A 131 -7.75 3.89 7.32
N SER A 132 -6.52 4.28 6.98
CA SER A 132 -6.09 4.38 5.57
C SER A 132 -5.89 3.02 4.92
N TYR A 133 -5.53 2.00 5.69
CA TYR A 133 -5.44 0.62 5.21
C TYR A 133 -6.82 0.09 4.82
N ASP A 134 -7.88 0.48 5.55
CA ASP A 134 -9.26 0.10 5.26
C ASP A 134 -9.88 0.90 4.11
N SER A 135 -9.29 2.03 3.74
CA SER A 135 -9.76 2.86 2.63
C SER A 135 -9.86 2.13 1.29
N VAL A 136 -10.81 2.56 0.45
CA VAL A 136 -11.00 2.02 -0.90
C VAL A 136 -9.76 2.24 -1.78
N SER A 137 -9.08 3.38 -1.61
CA SER A 137 -7.87 3.72 -2.36
C SER A 137 -6.71 2.77 -2.08
N TYR A 138 -6.69 2.09 -0.93
CA TYR A 138 -5.67 1.10 -0.57
C TYR A 138 -6.10 -0.36 -0.83
N ALA A 139 -7.33 -0.61 -1.31
CA ALA A 139 -7.88 -1.96 -1.43
C ALA A 139 -7.02 -2.94 -2.25
N SER A 140 -6.42 -2.47 -3.35
CA SER A 140 -5.53 -3.29 -4.19
C SER A 140 -4.24 -3.68 -3.44
N SER A 141 -3.63 -2.71 -2.77
CA SER A 141 -2.44 -2.89 -1.94
C SER A 141 -2.72 -3.78 -0.73
N ARG A 142 -3.89 -3.61 -0.09
CA ARG A 142 -4.37 -4.49 0.99
C ARG A 142 -4.47 -5.95 0.55
N ARG A 143 -5.03 -6.21 -0.63
CA ARG A 143 -5.10 -7.57 -1.19
C ARG A 143 -3.71 -8.17 -1.42
N GLN A 144 -2.75 -7.36 -1.90
CA GLN A 144 -1.36 -7.79 -2.03
C GLN A 144 -0.74 -8.13 -0.66
N VAL A 145 -0.92 -7.28 0.35
CA VAL A 145 -0.38 -7.50 1.71
C VAL A 145 -0.93 -8.80 2.29
N ALA A 146 -2.25 -8.99 2.26
CA ALA A 146 -2.89 -10.21 2.72
C ALA A 146 -2.32 -11.46 2.02
N ALA A 147 -2.15 -11.39 0.70
CA ALA A 147 -1.60 -12.49 -0.08
C ALA A 147 -0.14 -12.82 0.25
N MET A 148 0.68 -11.83 0.63
CA MET A 148 2.08 -12.04 1.03
C MET A 148 2.23 -12.62 2.44
N LEU A 149 1.29 -12.29 3.33
CA LEU A 149 1.24 -12.77 4.71
C LEU A 149 0.56 -14.13 4.85
N THR A 150 -0.14 -14.60 3.81
CA THR A 150 -0.78 -15.93 3.81
C THR A 150 0.28 -17.05 3.84
N ILE A 151 0.11 -18.03 4.74
CA ILE A 151 1.00 -19.21 4.85
C ILE A 151 0.96 -20.04 3.57
N HIS A 152 -0.25 -20.45 3.15
CA HIS A 152 -0.44 -21.33 2.01
C HIS A 152 -0.80 -20.53 0.76
N PRO A 153 -0.04 -20.63 -0.33
CA PRO A 153 -0.39 -19.97 -1.56
C PRO A 153 -1.74 -20.45 -2.10
N THR A 154 -2.70 -19.55 -2.20
CA THR A 154 -3.80 -19.68 -3.15
C THR A 154 -3.32 -19.29 -4.56
N LYS A 155 -4.07 -19.69 -5.61
CA LYS A 155 -3.78 -19.28 -7.00
C LYS A 155 -3.60 -17.77 -7.15
N GLN A 156 -4.36 -16.97 -6.41
CA GLN A 156 -4.28 -15.51 -6.44
C GLN A 156 -3.05 -14.97 -5.70
N SER A 157 -2.60 -15.63 -4.64
CA SER A 157 -1.40 -15.22 -3.89
C SER A 157 -0.09 -15.70 -4.50
N ALA A 158 -0.14 -16.71 -5.37
CA ALA A 158 1.04 -17.28 -6.02
C ALA A 158 1.86 -16.22 -6.77
N GLN A 159 1.22 -15.20 -7.36
CA GLN A 159 1.92 -14.12 -8.06
C GLN A 159 2.83 -13.27 -7.15
N TYR A 160 2.59 -13.26 -5.84
CA TYR A 160 3.38 -12.49 -4.86
C TYR A 160 4.42 -13.35 -4.12
N GLN A 161 4.48 -14.64 -4.41
CA GLN A 161 5.47 -15.52 -3.82
C GLN A 161 6.70 -15.63 -4.71
N CYS A 162 7.87 -15.60 -4.05
CA CYS A 162 9.14 -15.80 -4.72
C CYS A 162 9.13 -17.17 -5.42
N PRO A 163 9.33 -17.20 -6.76
CA PRO A 163 9.37 -18.44 -7.52
C PRO A 163 10.73 -19.14 -7.48
N ILE A 164 11.74 -18.50 -6.89
CA ILE A 164 13.12 -18.98 -6.83
C ILE A 164 13.31 -19.72 -5.50
N PRO A 165 13.94 -20.90 -5.48
CA PRO A 165 14.28 -21.58 -4.23
C PRO A 165 15.22 -20.69 -3.41
N LEU A 166 14.76 -20.28 -2.23
CA LEU A 166 15.52 -19.46 -1.30
C LEU A 166 16.40 -20.33 -0.40
N PRO A 167 17.49 -19.78 0.16
CA PRO A 167 18.26 -20.44 1.20
C PRO A 167 17.35 -20.90 2.36
N PRO A 168 17.61 -22.07 2.96
CA PRO A 168 16.71 -22.67 3.95
C PRO A 168 16.45 -21.74 5.12
N ILE A 169 17.48 -21.05 5.63
CA ILE A 169 17.39 -20.10 6.75
C ILE A 169 16.34 -19.02 6.49
N VAL A 170 16.39 -18.38 5.32
CA VAL A 170 15.46 -17.31 4.95
C VAL A 170 14.06 -17.87 4.77
N SER A 171 13.93 -19.03 4.14
CA SER A 171 12.64 -19.68 3.91
C SER A 171 11.94 -20.07 5.23
N THR A 172 12.71 -20.53 6.23
CA THR A 172 12.19 -20.95 7.54
C THR A 172 11.68 -19.75 8.32
N ARG A 173 12.46 -18.67 8.44
CA ARG A 173 12.02 -17.45 9.14
C ARG A 173 10.75 -16.84 8.54
N MET A 174 10.68 -16.80 7.20
CA MET A 174 9.47 -16.33 6.50
C MET A 174 8.25 -17.20 6.79
N LYS A 175 8.42 -18.52 6.93
CA LYS A 175 7.33 -19.45 7.29
C LYS A 175 6.89 -19.28 8.73
N GLU A 176 7.83 -19.32 9.68
CA GLU A 176 7.58 -19.12 11.12
C GLU A 176 6.82 -17.81 11.37
N TYR A 177 7.22 -16.74 10.67
CA TYR A 177 6.52 -15.47 10.79
C TYR A 177 5.06 -15.53 10.32
N ARG A 178 4.81 -16.10 9.13
CA ARG A 178 3.44 -16.27 8.62
C ARG A 178 2.60 -17.18 9.54
N GLU A 179 3.22 -18.20 10.12
CA GLU A 179 2.59 -19.07 11.11
C GLU A 179 2.21 -18.29 12.37
N SER A 180 3.09 -17.42 12.88
CA SER A 180 2.79 -16.57 14.04
C SER A 180 1.60 -15.64 13.81
N ILE A 181 1.48 -15.06 12.61
CA ILE A 181 0.35 -14.18 12.26
C ILE A 181 -0.95 -14.97 12.29
N ARG A 182 -0.98 -16.12 11.60
CA ARG A 182 -2.17 -16.97 11.57
C ARG A 182 -2.53 -17.47 12.95
N HIS A 183 -1.55 -17.89 13.74
CA HIS A 183 -1.78 -18.35 15.10
C HIS A 183 -2.42 -17.25 15.96
N ARG A 184 -1.95 -16.01 15.81
CA ARG A 184 -2.56 -14.85 16.47
C ARG A 184 -4.00 -14.61 16.00
N GLU A 185 -4.26 -14.60 14.69
CA GLU A 185 -5.61 -14.41 14.13
C GLU A 185 -6.57 -15.51 14.59
N LEU A 186 -6.13 -16.76 14.57
CA LEU A 186 -6.90 -17.92 15.02
C LEU A 186 -7.18 -17.85 16.53
N THR A 187 -6.18 -17.47 17.33
CA THR A 187 -6.35 -17.28 18.78
C THR A 187 -7.36 -16.16 19.06
N GLN A 188 -7.28 -15.04 18.34
CA GLN A 188 -8.24 -13.94 18.46
C GLN A 188 -9.67 -14.35 18.08
N ALA A 189 -9.82 -15.13 17.00
CA ALA A 189 -11.12 -15.66 16.59
C ALA A 189 -11.71 -16.62 17.63
N ILE A 190 -10.91 -17.56 18.13
CA ILE A 190 -11.31 -18.48 19.19
C ILE A 190 -11.71 -17.71 20.46
N GLN A 191 -10.90 -16.73 20.87
CA GLN A 191 -11.22 -15.88 22.02
C GLN A 191 -12.53 -15.13 21.81
N HIS A 192 -12.79 -14.62 20.61
CA HIS A 192 -14.05 -13.96 20.29
C HIS A 192 -15.24 -14.92 20.38
N ASP A 193 -15.09 -16.15 19.89
CA ASP A 193 -16.17 -17.14 19.88
C ASP A 193 -16.50 -17.67 21.27
N ILE A 194 -15.50 -17.87 22.13
CA ILE A 194 -15.67 -18.35 23.52
C ILE A 194 -16.36 -17.28 24.40
N ARG A 195 -16.23 -15.98 24.08
CA ARG A 195 -16.84 -14.91 24.90
C ARG A 195 -18.35 -15.10 25.02
N THR A 196 -18.84 -15.02 26.25
CA THR A 196 -20.26 -14.98 26.57
C THR A 196 -20.92 -13.69 26.03
N PRO A 197 -22.25 -13.66 25.79
CA PRO A 197 -22.92 -12.47 25.25
C PRO A 197 -22.65 -11.20 26.07
N ASN A 198 -22.58 -11.30 27.41
CA ASN A 198 -22.25 -10.18 28.29
C ASN A 198 -20.81 -9.67 28.09
N GLU A 199 -19.83 -10.57 27.91
CA GLU A 199 -18.44 -10.19 27.64
C GLU A 199 -18.25 -9.59 26.25
N ARG A 200 -19.07 -9.99 25.26
CA ARG A 200 -19.07 -9.38 23.93
C ARG A 200 -19.57 -7.94 23.98
N GLU A 201 -20.64 -7.67 24.73
CA GLU A 201 -21.14 -6.31 24.91
C GLU A 201 -20.16 -5.42 25.68
N LEU A 202 -19.51 -5.95 26.72
CA LEU A 202 -18.48 -5.22 27.46
C LEU A 202 -17.26 -4.91 26.59
N ALA A 203 -16.84 -5.84 25.74
CA ALA A 203 -15.75 -5.61 24.79
C ALA A 203 -16.12 -4.57 23.71
N ALA A 204 -17.36 -4.58 23.21
CA ALA A 204 -17.85 -3.57 22.26
C ALA A 204 -17.90 -2.18 22.91
N LYS A 205 -18.39 -2.09 24.15
CA LYS A 205 -18.38 -0.84 24.94
C LYS A 205 -16.97 -0.36 25.24
N ALA A 206 -16.03 -1.27 25.54
CA ALA A 206 -14.62 -0.93 25.75
C ALA A 206 -13.97 -0.38 24.47
N ALA A 207 -14.28 -0.95 23.31
CA ALA A 207 -13.82 -0.43 22.02
C ALA A 207 -14.34 0.99 21.76
N GLU A 208 -15.62 1.27 22.03
CA GLU A 208 -16.22 2.61 21.90
C GLU A 208 -15.62 3.66 22.85
N ILE A 209 -15.04 3.26 24.00
CA ILE A 209 -14.41 4.19 24.95
C ILE A 209 -13.03 4.66 24.45
N THR A 210 -12.36 3.86 23.61
CA THR A 210 -11.05 4.19 23.01
C THR A 210 -11.14 5.10 21.79
N ASP A 211 -12.33 5.41 21.27
CA ASP A 211 -12.53 6.39 20.21
C ASP A 211 -12.76 7.79 20.82
N PRO A 212 -11.75 8.69 20.92
CA PRO A 212 -11.98 10.02 21.44
C PRO A 212 -12.56 10.94 20.34
N ILE A 213 -13.51 10.50 19.52
CA ILE A 213 -14.43 11.40 18.79
C ILE A 213 -15.78 10.69 18.69
N LYS A 214 -16.68 10.95 19.64
CA LYS A 214 -18.11 10.93 19.34
C LYS A 214 -18.33 12.01 18.29
N SER A 215 -18.35 11.62 17.01
CA SER A 215 -18.79 12.50 15.94
C SER A 215 -20.23 12.86 16.26
N THR A 216 -20.46 14.09 16.70
CA THR A 216 -21.80 14.68 16.73
C THR A 216 -22.42 14.42 15.36
N LYS A 217 -23.56 13.70 15.33
CA LYS A 217 -24.32 13.42 14.10
C LYS A 217 -24.30 14.68 13.22
N PRO A 218 -23.98 14.59 11.92
CA PRO A 218 -23.92 15.76 11.06
C PRO A 218 -25.28 16.46 11.13
N ARG A 219 -25.28 17.65 11.71
CA ARG A 219 -26.47 18.49 11.82
C ARG A 219 -26.93 18.72 10.38
N LYS A 220 -28.11 18.18 10.01
CA LYS A 220 -28.69 18.36 8.67
C LYS A 220 -28.55 19.83 8.30
N ALA A 221 -27.77 20.11 7.25
CA ALA A 221 -27.62 21.47 6.77
C ALA A 221 -29.01 21.99 6.41
N ASN A 222 -29.44 23.09 7.03
CA ASN A 222 -30.66 23.77 6.64
C ASN A 222 -30.57 24.06 5.13
N ARG A 223 -31.48 23.47 4.35
CA ARG A 223 -31.61 23.76 2.91
C ARG A 223 -31.70 25.28 2.77
N ARG A 224 -30.69 25.88 2.15
CA ARG A 224 -30.74 27.31 1.78
C ARG A 224 -31.95 27.49 0.86
N LYS A 225 -32.77 28.51 1.13
CA LYS A 225 -33.88 28.88 0.24
C LYS A 225 -33.31 29.16 -1.16
N PRO A 226 -33.95 28.70 -2.24
CA PRO A 226 -33.48 28.98 -3.60
C PRO A 226 -33.43 30.50 -3.80
N LEU A 227 -32.30 31.00 -4.32
CA LEU A 227 -32.13 32.42 -4.60
C LEU A 227 -33.15 32.85 -5.66
N THR A 228 -33.71 34.03 -5.45
CA THR A 228 -34.67 34.65 -6.37
C THR A 228 -33.94 35.15 -7.62
N ALA A 229 -34.60 35.20 -8.77
CA ALA A 229 -33.98 35.64 -10.03
C ALA A 229 -33.30 37.01 -9.92
N ALA A 230 -33.87 37.93 -9.13
CA ALA A 230 -33.30 39.26 -8.85
C ALA A 230 -31.96 39.18 -8.08
N GLU A 231 -31.83 38.28 -7.11
CA GLU A 231 -30.62 38.09 -6.30
C GLU A 231 -29.49 37.43 -7.12
N LEU A 232 -29.84 36.58 -8.09
CA LEU A 232 -28.91 36.00 -9.05
C LEU A 232 -28.35 37.06 -10.02
N MET A 233 -29.18 38.00 -10.48
CA MET A 233 -28.73 39.10 -11.34
C MET A 233 -27.80 40.06 -10.60
N GLN A 234 -28.09 40.39 -9.33
CA GLN A 234 -27.21 41.23 -8.51
C GLN A 234 -25.83 40.58 -8.29
N ASN A 235 -25.80 39.28 -7.95
CA ASN A 235 -24.53 38.55 -7.83
C ASN A 235 -23.77 38.45 -9.16
N GLY A 236 -24.48 38.32 -10.28
CA GLY A 236 -23.90 38.33 -11.62
C GLY A 236 -23.27 39.67 -11.98
N GLN A 237 -23.90 40.78 -11.62
CA GLN A 237 -23.37 42.13 -11.83
C GLN A 237 -22.13 42.41 -10.97
N MET A 238 -22.12 41.99 -9.69
CA MET A 238 -20.93 42.13 -8.84
C MET A 238 -19.73 41.33 -9.36
N ARG A 239 -19.96 40.16 -9.97
CA ARG A 239 -18.88 39.36 -10.58
C ARG A 239 -18.35 39.93 -11.89
N ARG A 240 -19.19 40.64 -12.66
CA ARG A 240 -18.77 41.28 -13.93
C ARG A 240 -17.99 42.58 -13.73
N GLY A 241 -18.07 43.22 -12.55
CA GLY A 241 -17.28 44.42 -12.23
C GLY A 241 -15.81 44.16 -11.88
N LEU A 242 -15.40 42.90 -11.69
CA LEU A 242 -14.05 42.54 -11.22
C LEU A 242 -13.03 42.25 -12.33
N TYR A 243 -13.43 42.27 -13.60
CA TYR A 243 -12.53 42.09 -14.75
C TYR A 243 -12.87 43.07 -15.88
N PRO A 244 -11.95 43.96 -16.28
CA PRO A 244 -12.14 44.73 -17.50
C PRO A 244 -12.04 43.79 -18.72
N PRO A 245 -12.76 44.09 -19.82
CA PRO A 245 -12.69 43.26 -21.02
C PRO A 245 -11.28 43.33 -21.64
N PRO A 246 -10.78 42.23 -22.24
CA PRO A 246 -9.49 42.25 -22.92
C PRO A 246 -9.58 43.16 -24.15
N GLY A 247 -8.74 44.20 -24.17
CA GLY A 247 -8.62 45.11 -25.31
C GLY A 247 -8.19 44.35 -26.57
N ARG A 248 -8.79 44.69 -27.72
CA ARG A 248 -8.32 44.26 -29.04
C ARG A 248 -7.01 44.98 -29.36
N PRO A 249 -6.00 44.29 -29.92
CA PRO A 249 -4.86 44.98 -30.52
C PRO A 249 -5.28 45.63 -31.84
N GLU A 250 -4.83 46.87 -32.05
CA GLU A 250 -4.66 47.46 -33.38
C GLU A 250 -3.38 46.93 -34.05
#